data_AF-A0A521W0V3-F1
#
_entry.id   AF-A0A521W0V3-F1
#
_cell.length_a   1.000
_cell.length_b   1.000
_cell.length_c   1.000
_cell.angle_alpha   90.00
_cell.angle_beta   90.00
_cell.angle_gamma   90.00
#
_symmetry.space_group_name_H-M   'P 1'
#
loop_
_entity.id
_entity.type
_entity.pdbx_description
1 polymer ?
#
loop_
_entity_poly.entity_id
_entity_poly.type
_entity_poly.pdbx_seq_one_letter_code
_entity_poly.pdbx_strand_id
1 'polypeptide(L)'
;MRPARALMPAIAVAAFMSSTVAASAQTLPHQEPPEGELRLGQRVLVDDGSCPAGQIKQVTGARLTPSGVIRTRECIPRKARR
;
A
#
# COMPACT_ATOMS: atom_id res chain seq x y z
N MET A 1 -17.72 25.92 -61.84
CA MET A 1 -16.54 26.40 -61.08
C MET A 1 -17.02 26.83 -59.69
N ARG A 2 -16.22 26.52 -58.66
CA ARG A 2 -16.60 26.25 -57.26
C ARG A 2 -17.35 27.39 -56.53
N PRO A 3 -18.50 27.13 -55.87
CA PRO A 3 -19.09 28.08 -54.94
C PRO A 3 -18.36 28.09 -53.59
N ALA A 4 -18.37 29.29 -53.03
CA ALA A 4 -17.71 29.71 -51.81
C ALA A 4 -18.23 29.01 -50.54
N ARG A 5 -17.27 28.61 -49.69
CA ARG A 5 -17.15 28.97 -48.27
C ARG A 5 -18.47 29.12 -47.48
N ALA A 6 -18.84 28.11 -46.69
CA ALA A 6 -19.62 28.35 -45.47
C ALA A 6 -19.43 27.22 -44.43
N LEU A 7 -18.89 27.66 -43.29
CA LEU A 7 -19.07 27.15 -41.93
C LEU A 7 -18.70 25.70 -41.58
N MET A 8 -17.54 25.61 -40.93
CA MET A 8 -17.27 24.71 -39.81
C MET A 8 -18.44 24.67 -38.81
N PRO A 9 -18.63 23.53 -38.13
CA PRO A 9 -18.35 23.56 -36.70
C PRO A 9 -17.27 22.54 -36.32
N ALA A 10 -16.26 23.05 -35.63
CA ALA A 10 -15.27 22.30 -34.90
C ALA A 10 -15.94 21.51 -33.78
N ILE A 11 -16.15 20.20 -33.97
CA ILE A 11 -16.45 19.30 -32.85
C ILE A 11 -15.10 18.78 -32.37
N ALA A 12 -14.42 19.61 -31.56
CA ALA A 12 -13.28 19.18 -30.78
C ALA A 12 -13.80 18.24 -29.68
N VAL A 13 -13.81 16.94 -29.96
CA VAL A 13 -14.04 15.90 -28.94
C VAL A 13 -12.82 15.92 -28.01
N ALA A 14 -12.87 16.78 -27.00
CA ALA A 14 -11.93 16.77 -25.90
C ALA A 14 -12.13 15.46 -25.13
N ALA A 15 -11.30 14.46 -25.44
CA ALA A 15 -11.23 13.22 -24.72
C ALA A 15 -10.77 13.52 -23.28
N PHE A 16 -11.73 13.61 -22.36
CA PHE A 16 -11.46 13.60 -20.93
C PHE A 16 -10.88 12.23 -20.56
N MET A 17 -9.55 12.14 -20.56
CA MET A 17 -8.83 11.01 -19.98
C MET A 17 -8.93 11.09 -18.45
N SER A 18 -10.00 10.53 -17.91
CA SER A 18 -10.19 10.35 -16.47
C SER A 18 -9.14 9.39 -15.94
N SER A 19 -8.10 9.95 -15.32
CA SER A 19 -7.08 9.17 -14.61
C SER A 19 -7.69 8.65 -13.31
N THR A 20 -8.12 7.39 -13.30
CA THR A 20 -8.54 6.71 -12.07
C THR A 20 -7.31 6.37 -11.24
N VAL A 21 -6.97 7.25 -10.30
CA VAL A 21 -5.99 6.93 -9.26
C VAL A 21 -6.60 5.83 -8.38
N ALA A 22 -6.13 4.60 -8.56
CA ALA A 22 -6.47 3.51 -7.67
C ALA A 22 -5.85 3.79 -6.28
N ALA A 23 -6.69 4.17 -5.31
CA ALA A 23 -6.30 4.23 -3.92
C ALA A 23 -6.12 2.79 -3.41
N SER A 24 -4.88 2.31 -3.34
CA SER A 24 -4.56 1.02 -2.73
C SER A 24 -4.72 1.14 -1.21
N ALA A 25 -5.84 0.64 -0.70
CA ALA A 25 -5.98 0.33 0.72
C ALA A 25 -4.95 -0.75 1.06
N GLN A 26 -3.94 -0.38 1.85
CA GLN A 26 -2.93 -1.31 2.32
C GLN A 26 -3.62 -2.27 3.29
N THR A 27 -3.97 -3.45 2.81
CA THR A 27 -4.51 -4.52 3.66
C THR A 27 -3.40 -4.98 4.58
N LEU A 28 -3.54 -4.72 5.88
CA LEU A 28 -2.58 -5.25 6.84
C LEU A 28 -2.77 -6.76 6.93
N PRO A 29 -1.69 -7.54 6.86
CA PRO A 29 -1.79 -8.99 6.99
C PRO A 29 -2.33 -9.34 8.38
N HIS A 30 -3.32 -10.25 8.41
CA HIS A 30 -3.84 -10.82 9.65
C HIS A 30 -2.88 -11.83 10.28
N GLN A 31 -1.87 -12.28 9.53
CA GLN A 31 -0.89 -13.26 10.00
C GLN A 31 0.53 -12.71 9.89
N GLU A 32 1.39 -13.20 10.77
CA GLU A 32 2.81 -12.89 10.72
C GLU A 32 3.45 -13.61 9.52
N PRO A 33 4.38 -12.96 8.79
CA PRO A 33 5.06 -13.61 7.68
C PRO A 33 5.78 -14.90 8.14
N PRO A 34 5.82 -15.97 7.35
CA PRO A 34 6.53 -17.22 7.64
C PRO A 34 8.03 -17.01 7.83
N GLU A 35 8.68 -17.84 8.64
CA GLU A 35 10.12 -17.78 8.95
C GLU A 35 11.00 -17.68 7.68
N GLY A 36 11.96 -16.76 7.69
CA GLY A 36 12.83 -16.49 6.53
C GLY A 36 12.32 -15.43 5.54
N GLU A 37 11.02 -15.11 5.51
CA GLU A 37 10.48 -14.09 4.60
C GLU A 37 10.71 -12.65 5.10
N LEU A 38 10.98 -12.50 6.41
CA LEU A 38 11.26 -11.20 7.00
C LEU A 38 12.76 -10.92 6.92
N ARG A 39 13.14 -9.92 6.14
CA ARG A 39 14.53 -9.48 6.01
C ARG A 39 14.98 -8.76 7.28
N LEU A 40 16.29 -8.71 7.48
CA LEU A 40 16.88 -7.92 8.56
C LEU A 40 16.49 -6.45 8.43
N GLY A 41 16.10 -5.83 9.53
CA GLY A 41 15.62 -4.46 9.58
C GLY A 41 14.22 -4.26 9.00
N GLN A 42 13.63 -5.26 8.34
CA GLN A 42 12.26 -5.15 7.83
C GLN A 42 11.28 -5.14 8.98
N ARG A 43 10.28 -4.25 8.90
CA ARG A 43 9.19 -4.10 9.85
C ARG A 43 7.87 -4.38 9.14
N VAL A 44 7.05 -5.24 9.71
CA VAL A 44 5.72 -5.58 9.20
C VAL A 44 4.69 -5.35 10.30
N LEU A 45 3.58 -4.71 9.95
CA LEU A 45 2.45 -4.51 10.86
C LEU A 45 1.43 -5.61 10.63
N VAL A 46 1.03 -6.30 11.69
CA VAL A 46 0.15 -7.46 11.68
C VAL A 46 -1.03 -7.19 12.60
N ASP A 47 -2.24 -7.44 12.12
CA ASP A 47 -3.49 -7.29 12.88
C ASP A 47 -4.12 -8.65 13.19
N ASP A 48 -3.48 -9.41 14.10
CA ASP A 48 -3.92 -10.76 14.49
C ASP A 48 -4.78 -10.78 15.76
N GLY A 49 -5.14 -9.61 16.32
CA GLY A 49 -5.90 -9.50 17.57
C GLY A 49 -5.09 -9.81 18.85
N SER A 50 -3.80 -10.10 18.74
CA SER A 50 -2.92 -10.36 19.91
C SER A 50 -2.59 -9.11 20.72
N CYS A 51 -2.71 -7.91 20.12
CA CYS A 51 -2.47 -6.64 20.78
C CYS A 51 -3.79 -5.98 21.23
N PRO A 52 -3.81 -5.21 22.34
CA PRO A 52 -5.01 -4.55 22.84
C PRO A 52 -5.55 -3.48 21.87
N ALA A 53 -6.80 -3.07 22.08
CA ALA A 53 -7.46 -2.08 21.23
C ALA A 53 -6.65 -0.78 21.11
N GLY A 54 -6.52 -0.27 19.88
CA GLY A 54 -5.69 0.90 19.57
C GLY A 54 -4.20 0.59 19.38
N GLN A 55 -3.78 -0.67 19.51
CA GLN A 55 -2.41 -1.12 19.20
C GLN A 55 -2.38 -2.06 18.01
N ILE A 56 -1.19 -2.26 17.46
CA ILE A 56 -0.93 -3.20 16.37
C ILE A 56 0.40 -3.92 16.58
N LYS A 57 0.44 -5.19 16.19
CA LYS A 57 1.66 -5.99 16.32
C LYS A 57 2.65 -5.58 15.24
N GLN A 58 3.81 -5.10 15.65
CA GLN A 58 4.94 -4.87 14.79
C GLN A 58 5.91 -6.04 14.90
N VAL A 59 6.19 -6.68 13.77
CA VAL A 59 7.17 -7.76 13.66
C VAL A 59 8.40 -7.22 12.95
N THR A 60 9.56 -7.32 13.58
CA THR A 60 10.82 -6.75 13.06
C THR A 60 11.89 -7.83 12.91
N GLY A 61 12.60 -7.86 11.78
CA GLY A 61 13.78 -8.71 11.62
C GLY A 61 14.95 -8.12 12.39
N ALA A 62 15.17 -8.55 13.63
CA ALA A 62 16.06 -7.87 14.57
C ALA A 62 17.53 -8.25 14.41
N ARG A 63 17.84 -9.54 14.17
CA ARG A 63 19.22 -10.04 14.12
C ARG A 63 19.39 -11.17 13.13
N LEU A 64 20.55 -11.23 12.47
CA LEU A 64 20.94 -12.36 11.62
C LEU A 64 21.71 -13.35 12.45
N THR A 65 21.35 -14.62 12.32
CA THR A 65 22.05 -15.75 12.91
C THR A 65 22.37 -16.77 11.82
N PRO A 66 23.28 -17.74 12.09
CA PRO A 66 23.58 -18.81 11.14
C PRO A 66 22.34 -19.61 10.72
N SER A 67 21.31 -19.66 11.58
CA SER A 67 20.04 -20.34 11.33
C SER A 67 18.98 -19.46 10.67
N GLY A 68 19.25 -18.17 10.43
CA GLY A 68 18.32 -17.23 9.79
C GLY A 68 18.09 -15.94 10.58
N VAL A 69 17.01 -15.22 10.23
CA VAL A 69 16.65 -13.93 10.83
C VAL A 69 15.79 -14.12 12.08
N ILE A 70 16.30 -13.72 13.24
CA ILE A 70 15.52 -13.63 14.48
C ILE A 70 14.58 -12.44 14.40
N ARG A 71 13.35 -12.66 14.85
CA ARG A 71 12.28 -11.66 14.86
C ARG A 71 11.98 -11.15 16.26
N THR A 72 11.63 -9.88 16.36
CA THR A 72 11.05 -9.28 17.58
C THR A 72 9.62 -8.86 17.31
N ARG A 73 8.76 -9.03 18.32
CA ARG A 73 7.33 -8.70 18.28
C ARG A 73 7.05 -7.66 19.34
N GLU A 74 6.44 -6.56 18.94
CA GLU A 74 6.10 -5.46 19.85
C GLU A 74 4.73 -4.91 19.50
N CYS A 75 3.88 -4.66 20.50
CA CYS A 75 2.62 -3.96 20.28
C CYS A 75 2.89 -2.45 20.31
N ILE A 76 2.70 -1.79 19.17
CA ILE A 76 2.87 -0.34 19.03
C ILE A 76 1.50 0.35 18.91
N PRO A 77 1.37 1.63 19.30
CA PRO A 77 0.16 2.40 19.02
C PRO A 77 -0.15 2.41 17.52
N ARG A 78 -1.40 2.13 17.13
CA ARG A 78 -1.85 2.35 15.75
C ARG A 78 -1.77 3.84 15.48
N LYS A 79 -0.77 4.26 14.71
CA LYS A 79 -0.77 5.61 14.14
C LYS A 79 -1.91 5.67 13.14
N ALA A 80 -3.04 6.22 13.56
CA ALA A 80 -4.05 6.68 12.60
C ALA A 80 -3.36 7.68 11.68
N ARG A 81 -3.41 7.42 10.37
CA ARG A 81 -2.91 8.39 9.37
C ARG A 81 -3.75 9.65 9.53
N ARG A 82 -3.15 10.70 10.12
CA ARG A 82 -3.77 12.01 10.27
C ARG A 82 -3.80 12.73 8.93
#